data_AF-A0A7X6Q0H1-F1
#
_entry.id   AF-A0A7X6Q0H1-F1
#
_cell.length_a   1.000
_cell.length_b   1.000
_cell.length_c   1.000
_cell.angle_alpha   90.00
_cell.angle_beta   90.00
_cell.angle_gamma   90.00
#
_symmetry.space_group_name_H-M   'P 1'
#
loop_
_entity.id
_entity.type
_entity.pdbx_description
1 polymer ?
#
loop_
_entity_poly.entity_id
_entity_poly.type
_entity_poly.pdbx_seq_one_letter_code
_entity_poly.pdbx_strand_id
1 'polypeptide(L)'
;MKFLRAVLGYAIAGMIVMSVWGEFAGEWGIIGGWLAAFAIIGPMWFINHFLGLIHHDADSGFVDMGLGIGFVGLFRDTFGPGKMEGFMAAMPTLGLVAVGAILGGIVAAKVEEHMEGGN
;
A
#
# COMPACT_ATOMS: atom_id res chain seq x y z
N MET A 1 3.20 -8.71 20.01
CA MET A 1 3.38 -9.34 18.67
C MET A 1 2.67 -8.61 17.52
N LYS A 2 1.65 -7.75 17.76
CA LYS A 2 0.91 -7.04 16.67
C LYS A 2 1.84 -6.26 15.72
N PHE A 3 2.78 -5.49 16.26
CA PHE A 3 3.75 -4.73 15.46
C PHE A 3 4.56 -5.60 14.50
N LEU A 4 5.16 -6.69 15.00
CA LEU A 4 5.97 -7.59 14.17
C LEU A 4 5.14 -8.25 13.06
N ARG A 5 3.89 -8.64 13.36
CA ARG A 5 2.97 -9.20 12.35
C ARG A 5 2.67 -8.17 11.26
N ALA A 6 2.43 -6.91 11.62
CA ALA A 6 2.17 -5.85 10.66
C ALA A 6 3.40 -5.57 9.78
N VAL A 7 4.59 -5.49 10.38
CA VAL A 7 5.86 -5.33 9.65
C VAL A 7 6.03 -6.45 8.62
N LEU A 8 5.79 -7.70 9.02
CA LEU A 8 5.86 -8.86 8.10
C LEU A 8 4.79 -8.78 7.00
N GLY A 9 3.55 -8.41 7.34
CA GLY A 9 2.46 -8.27 6.38
C GLY A 9 2.76 -7.22 5.30
N TYR A 10 3.20 -6.03 5.72
CA TYR A 10 3.62 -4.96 4.80
C TYR A 10 4.83 -5.36 3.95
N ALA A 11 5.86 -5.97 4.58
CA ALA A 11 7.08 -6.36 3.89
C ALA A 11 6.82 -7.44 2.83
N ILE A 12 6.07 -8.50 3.16
CA ILE A 12 5.79 -9.60 2.24
C ILE A 12 4.94 -9.13 1.06
N ALA A 13 3.89 -8.34 1.32
CA ALA A 13 3.08 -7.76 0.24
C ALA A 13 3.92 -6.89 -0.70
N GLY A 14 4.74 -6.00 -0.13
CA GLY A 14 5.64 -5.16 -0.92
C GLY A 14 6.66 -5.96 -1.71
N MET A 15 7.34 -6.93 -1.10
CA MET A 15 8.35 -7.74 -1.80
C MET A 15 7.75 -8.52 -2.96
N ILE A 16 6.58 -9.15 -2.81
CA ILE A 16 5.96 -9.93 -3.88
C ILE A 16 5.51 -9.01 -5.02
N VAL A 17 4.81 -7.91 -4.73
CA VAL A 17 4.38 -6.95 -5.76
C VAL A 17 5.59 -6.42 -6.53
N MET A 18 6.62 -5.94 -5.83
CA MET A 18 7.79 -5.34 -6.46
C MET A 18 8.67 -6.36 -7.22
N SER A 19 8.52 -7.66 -6.97
CA SER A 19 9.32 -8.71 -7.64
C SER A 19 8.60 -9.37 -8.80
N VAL A 20 7.27 -9.47 -8.76
CA VAL A 20 6.50 -10.31 -9.70
C VAL A 20 5.59 -9.49 -10.62
N TRP A 21 5.07 -8.36 -10.16
CA TRP A 21 4.08 -7.59 -10.93
C TRP A 21 4.63 -7.15 -12.30
N GLY A 22 5.88 -6.68 -12.32
CA GLY A 22 6.53 -6.21 -13.54
C GLY A 22 6.62 -7.28 -14.63
N GLU A 23 6.86 -8.53 -14.25
CA GLU A 23 6.95 -9.66 -15.18
C GLU A 23 5.60 -9.97 -15.83
N PHE A 24 4.52 -10.01 -15.03
CA PHE A 24 3.16 -10.20 -15.55
C PHE A 24 2.75 -9.08 -16.51
N ALA A 25 2.95 -7.83 -16.09
CA ALA A 25 2.59 -6.67 -16.89
C ALA A 25 3.47 -6.53 -18.15
N GLY A 26 4.74 -6.94 -18.07
CA GLY A 26 5.66 -6.95 -19.20
C GLY A 26 5.26 -7.94 -20.29
N GLU A 27 4.88 -9.15 -19.90
CA GLU A 27 4.52 -10.22 -20.84
C GLU A 27 3.11 -10.05 -21.45
N TRP A 28 2.13 -9.69 -20.63
CA TRP A 28 0.71 -9.67 -21.04
C TRP A 28 0.07 -8.27 -21.04
N GLY A 29 0.88 -7.21 -20.90
CA GLY A 29 0.41 -5.84 -20.90
C GLY A 29 -0.64 -5.57 -19.82
N ILE A 30 -1.72 -4.88 -20.20
CA ILE A 30 -2.80 -4.53 -19.26
C ILE A 30 -3.48 -5.76 -18.66
N ILE A 31 -3.64 -6.84 -19.44
CA ILE A 31 -4.21 -8.11 -18.96
C ILE A 31 -3.29 -8.70 -17.90
N GLY A 32 -1.98 -8.62 -18.12
CA GLY A 32 -0.96 -8.99 -17.13
C GLY A 32 -1.11 -8.23 -15.82
N GLY A 33 -1.38 -6.93 -15.87
CA GLY A 33 -1.67 -6.12 -14.68
C GLY A 33 -2.90 -6.61 -13.91
N TRP A 34 -3.99 -6.97 -14.60
CA TRP A 34 -5.19 -7.54 -13.96
C TRP A 34 -4.93 -8.92 -13.36
N LEU A 35 -4.17 -9.78 -14.05
CA LEU A 35 -3.77 -11.09 -13.53
C LEU A 35 -2.86 -10.95 -12.31
N ALA A 36 -1.92 -10.01 -12.33
CA ALA A 36 -1.07 -9.70 -11.18
C ALA A 36 -1.89 -9.18 -10.00
N ALA A 37 -2.87 -8.30 -10.25
CA ALA A 37 -3.78 -7.84 -9.21
C ALA A 37 -4.52 -9.01 -8.56
N PHE A 38 -5.10 -9.92 -9.34
CA PHE A 38 -5.80 -11.07 -8.79
C PHE A 38 -4.85 -12.04 -8.06
N ALA A 39 -3.73 -12.41 -8.68
CA ALA A 39 -2.80 -13.42 -8.18
C ALA A 39 -1.95 -12.95 -7.00
N ILE A 40 -1.69 -11.64 -6.88
CA ILE A 40 -0.84 -11.06 -5.83
C ILE A 40 -1.69 -10.33 -4.79
N ILE A 41 -2.47 -9.33 -5.22
CA ILE A 41 -3.21 -8.46 -4.28
C ILE A 41 -4.31 -9.24 -3.58
N GLY A 42 -5.02 -10.12 -4.27
CA GLY A 42 -6.07 -10.96 -3.66
C GLY A 42 -5.55 -11.78 -2.46
N PRO A 43 -4.56 -12.68 -2.66
CA PRO A 43 -3.98 -13.45 -1.56
C PRO A 43 -3.32 -12.59 -0.49
N MET A 44 -2.61 -11.52 -0.86
CA MET A 44 -1.99 -10.62 0.12
C MET A 44 -3.03 -9.90 0.97
N TRP A 45 -4.14 -9.46 0.38
CA TRP A 45 -5.25 -8.87 1.11
C TRP A 45 -5.85 -9.86 2.10
N PHE A 46 -6.09 -11.11 1.66
CA PHE A 46 -6.63 -12.16 2.53
C PHE A 46 -5.70 -12.43 3.73
N ILE A 47 -4.41 -12.58 3.48
CA ILE A 47 -3.45 -12.84 4.56
C ILE A 47 -3.32 -11.62 5.49
N ASN A 48 -3.28 -10.41 4.93
CA ASN A 48 -3.04 -9.20 5.70
C ASN A 48 -4.26 -8.76 6.50
N HIS A 49 -5.43 -8.71 5.88
CA HIS A 49 -6.63 -8.12 6.47
C HIS A 49 -7.62 -9.18 6.98
N PHE A 50 -7.83 -10.29 6.25
CA PHE A 50 -8.76 -11.34 6.71
C PHE A 50 -8.15 -12.21 7.82
N LEU A 51 -6.90 -12.68 7.65
CA LEU A 51 -6.17 -13.40 8.71
C LEU A 51 -5.49 -12.46 9.73
N GLY A 52 -5.48 -11.16 9.45
CA GLY A 52 -5.08 -10.11 10.39
C GLY A 52 -3.59 -10.07 10.71
N LEU A 53 -2.69 -10.26 9.73
CA LEU A 53 -1.29 -9.87 9.92
C LEU A 53 -1.17 -8.35 10.15
N ILE A 54 -1.90 -7.56 9.37
CA ILE A 54 -2.08 -6.12 9.58
C ILE A 54 -3.37 -5.95 10.35
N HIS A 55 -3.25 -5.80 11.66
CA HIS A 55 -4.40 -5.71 12.55
C HIS A 55 -4.88 -4.26 12.65
N HIS A 56 -6.18 -4.06 12.47
CA HIS A 56 -6.87 -2.80 12.72
C HIS A 56 -7.78 -3.00 13.94
N ASP A 57 -7.62 -2.15 14.95
CA ASP A 57 -8.54 -2.08 16.07
C ASP A 57 -9.85 -1.40 15.61
N ALA A 58 -10.97 -1.65 16.30
CA ALA A 58 -12.31 -1.24 15.86
C ALA A 58 -12.44 0.28 15.60
N ASP A 59 -11.73 1.09 16.39
CA ASP A 59 -11.76 2.56 16.31
C ASP A 59 -10.45 3.11 15.69
N SER A 60 -9.79 2.32 14.86
CA SER A 60 -8.56 2.72 14.18
C SER A 60 -8.79 2.90 12.68
N GLY A 61 -8.17 3.94 12.12
CA GLY A 61 -8.16 4.13 10.67
C GLY A 61 -7.59 2.89 9.97
N PHE A 62 -8.29 2.44 8.92
CA PHE A 62 -7.82 1.35 8.09
C PHE A 62 -6.58 1.80 7.28
N VAL A 63 -5.43 1.21 7.59
CA VAL A 63 -4.18 1.45 6.86
C VAL A 63 -4.00 0.36 5.81
N ASP A 64 -4.15 0.74 4.55
CA ASP A 64 -4.07 -0.16 3.41
C ASP A 64 -2.65 -0.74 3.22
N MET A 65 -2.55 -2.02 2.84
CA MET A 65 -1.27 -2.69 2.56
C MET A 65 -0.48 -2.04 1.39
N GLY A 66 -1.14 -1.25 0.55
CA GLY A 66 -0.58 -0.40 -0.48
C GLY A 66 0.44 0.61 0.05
N LEU A 67 0.29 1.08 1.29
CA LEU A 67 1.30 1.92 1.94
C LEU A 67 2.62 1.15 2.10
N GLY A 68 2.55 -0.09 2.56
CA GLY A 68 3.71 -0.98 2.69
C GLY A 68 4.35 -1.29 1.34
N ILE A 69 3.54 -1.59 0.33
CA ILE A 69 4.02 -1.80 -1.05
C ILE A 69 4.76 -0.57 -1.57
N GLY A 70 4.19 0.62 -1.36
CA GLY A 70 4.79 1.90 -1.73
C GLY A 70 6.14 2.14 -1.06
N PHE A 71 6.26 1.88 0.25
CA PHE A 71 7.54 2.01 0.96
C PHE A 71 8.59 1.03 0.49
N VAL A 72 8.22 -0.24 0.26
CA VAL A 72 9.16 -1.24 -0.25
C VAL A 72 9.68 -0.81 -1.63
N GLY A 73 8.80 -0.36 -2.53
CA GLY A 73 9.20 0.12 -3.84
C GLY A 73 10.10 1.36 -3.75
N LEU A 74 9.71 2.34 -2.95
CA LEU A 74 10.48 3.58 -2.73
C LEU A 74 11.89 3.28 -2.24
N PHE A 75 12.03 2.46 -1.20
CA PHE A 75 13.36 2.16 -0.65
C PHE A 75 14.21 1.26 -1.56
N ARG A 76 13.60 0.25 -2.21
CA ARG A 76 14.28 -0.57 -3.23
C ARG A 76 14.89 0.30 -4.33
N ASP A 77 14.14 1.32 -4.76
CA ASP A 77 14.53 2.17 -5.88
C ASP A 77 15.29 3.41 -5.45
N THR A 78 15.37 3.74 -4.16
CA THR A 78 16.20 4.85 -3.67
C THR A 78 17.60 4.38 -3.30
N PHE A 79 17.74 3.24 -2.63
CA PHE A 79 19.00 2.79 -2.05
C PHE A 79 19.85 1.88 -2.97
N GLY A 80 19.42 1.68 -4.22
CA GLY A 80 20.26 1.03 -5.23
C GLY A 80 21.39 1.95 -5.72
N PRO A 81 22.54 1.41 -6.17
CA PRO A 81 23.61 2.21 -6.76
C PRO A 81 23.10 3.07 -7.92
N GLY A 82 23.36 4.38 -7.85
CA GLY A 82 22.98 5.34 -8.90
C GLY A 82 21.49 5.70 -8.95
N LYS A 83 20.65 5.24 -8.02
CA LYS A 83 19.19 5.44 -8.13
C LYS A 83 18.61 6.65 -7.37
N MET A 84 19.44 7.42 -6.65
CA MET A 84 18.99 8.58 -5.87
C MET A 84 18.31 9.66 -6.74
N GLU A 85 18.68 9.79 -8.00
CA GLU A 85 18.02 10.71 -8.95
C GLU A 85 16.53 10.36 -9.14
N GLY A 86 16.19 9.07 -9.18
CA GLY A 86 14.80 8.61 -9.28
C GLY A 86 13.96 9.00 -8.07
N PHE A 87 14.54 8.97 -6.86
CA PHE A 87 13.88 9.47 -5.66
C PHE A 87 13.56 10.96 -5.77
N MET A 88 14.54 11.77 -6.18
CA MET A 88 14.37 13.21 -6.35
C MET A 88 13.30 13.53 -7.41
N ALA A 89 13.28 12.78 -8.51
CA ALA A 89 12.26 12.91 -9.55
C ALA A 89 10.84 12.53 -9.06
N ALA A 90 10.73 11.61 -8.09
CA ALA A 90 9.46 11.17 -7.54
C ALA A 90 8.87 12.15 -6.48
N MET A 91 9.66 13.10 -5.97
CA MET A 91 9.22 14.02 -4.90
C MET A 91 7.91 14.79 -5.20
N PRO A 92 7.67 15.33 -6.41
CA PRO A 92 6.40 15.97 -6.71
C PRO A 92 5.21 15.01 -6.58
N THR A 93 5.35 13.78 -7.07
CA THR A 93 4.32 12.74 -6.96
C THR A 93 4.09 12.34 -5.51
N LEU A 94 5.16 12.16 -4.72
CA LEU A 94 5.06 11.88 -3.29
C LEU A 94 4.35 13.02 -2.54
N GLY A 95 4.60 14.27 -2.94
CA GLY A 95 3.89 15.44 -2.43
C GLY A 95 2.38 15.38 -2.71
N LEU A 96 2.00 15.04 -3.94
CA LEU A 96 0.57 14.86 -4.30
C LEU A 96 -0.08 13.70 -3.56
N VAL A 97 0.64 12.58 -3.38
CA VAL A 97 0.16 11.45 -2.57
C VAL A 97 -0.08 11.88 -1.12
N ALA A 98 0.84 12.67 -0.54
CA ALA A 98 0.66 13.19 0.82
C ALA A 98 -0.56 14.12 0.92
N VAL A 99 -0.76 15.02 -0.05
CA VAL A 99 -1.96 15.88 -0.11
C VAL A 99 -3.23 15.04 -0.22
N GLY A 100 -3.25 14.04 -1.11
CA GLY A 100 -4.38 13.13 -1.27
C GLY A 100 -4.70 12.34 0.01
N ALA A 101 -3.67 11.84 0.71
CA ALA A 101 -3.83 11.14 1.98
C ALA A 101 -4.43 12.04 3.07
N ILE A 102 -3.96 13.29 3.18
CA ILE A 102 -4.50 14.27 4.14
C ILE A 102 -5.97 14.57 3.83
N LEU A 103 -6.30 14.86 2.58
CA LEU A 103 -7.68 15.15 2.16
C LEU A 103 -8.60 13.95 2.41
N GLY A 104 -8.15 12.74 2.05
CA GLY A 104 -8.89 11.50 2.30
C GLY A 104 -9.15 11.27 3.79
N GLY A 105 -8.14 11.49 4.64
CA GLY A 105 -8.28 11.39 6.10
C GLY A 105 -9.28 12.40 6.68
N ILE A 106 -9.26 13.65 6.20
CA ILE A 106 -10.23 14.68 6.62
C ILE A 106 -11.66 14.29 6.24
N VAL A 107 -11.85 13.81 5.00
CA VAL A 107 -13.18 13.37 4.53
C VAL A 107 -13.67 12.19 5.36
N ALA A 108 -12.82 11.19 5.61
CA ALA A 108 -13.17 10.04 6.43
C ALA A 108 -13.61 10.44 7.83
N ALA A 109 -12.86 11.33 8.50
CA ALA A 109 -13.21 11.84 9.82
C ALA A 109 -14.55 12.59 9.83
N LYS A 110 -14.83 13.39 8.80
CA LYS A 110 -16.12 14.11 8.70
C LYS A 110 -17.31 13.18 8.43
N VAL A 111 -17.09 12.10 7.69
CA VAL A 111 -18.11 11.06 7.47
C VAL A 111 -18.38 10.32 8.78
N GLU A 112 -17.34 9.95 9.52
CA GLU A 112 -17.46 9.29 10.83
C GLU A 112 -18.21 10.17 11.84
N GLU A 113 -17.84 11.44 11.99
CA GLU A 113 -18.56 12.40 12.84
C GLU A 113 -20.05 12.50 12.49
N HIS A 114 -20.41 12.45 11.20
CA HIS A 114 -21.80 12.47 10.76
C HIS A 114 -22.55 11.17 11.10
N MET A 115 -21.88 10.03 10.96
CA MET A 115 -22.46 8.71 11.29
C MET A 115 -22.68 8.55 12.80
N GLU A 116 -21.77 9.06 13.63
CA GLU A 116 -21.87 9.00 15.09
C GLU A 116 -22.79 10.08 15.68
N GLY A 117 -22.78 11.29 15.09
CA GLY A 117 -23.59 12.43 15.52
C GLY A 117 -25.04 12.40 15.03
N GLY A 118 -25.44 11.36 14.30
CA GLY A 118 -26.80 11.17 13.81
C GLY A 118 -27.79 10.89 14.94
N ASN A 119 -28.59 11.91 15.29
CA ASN A 119 -30.01 11.75 15.61
C ASN A 119 -30.80 11.59 14.31
#